data_AF-A0A8I0C6X7-F1
#
_entry.id   AF-A0A8I0C6X7-F1
#
_cell.length_a   1.000
_cell.length_b   1.000
_cell.length_c   1.000
_cell.angle_alpha   90.00
_cell.angle_beta   90.00
_cell.angle_gamma   90.00
#
_symmetry.space_group_name_H-M   'P 1'
#
loop_
_entity.id
_entity.type
_entity.pdbx_description
1 polymer ?
#
loop_
_entity_poly.entity_id
_entity_poly.type
_entity_poly.pdbx_seq_one_letter_code
_entity_poly.pdbx_strand_id
1 'polypeptide(L)'
;MPISDDYRPDPQFDALGEAFSDPVKPADFPQTLLRHRNDRAAATVGLDGLSDEEWIAHFGRFQPLPDNFGQPRAMRYHGHQFRTYNPDIGDGRGFLFAQLREKGTGRLLDLGTKGSGQTPYSRFGDGRLTLKGGVREVLATAMLEALGVPTSRSFSLIETGEALERGDEPSPTRSSVLVRLSHSHVRFGTFQRHAFEERPDRIEALIDHVIALYYPELDGAKDRPAALLEAVTGRMARLTAAWMAAGFVHGVLNTDNMNITGESFDYGPYRFLPHNDPNFVAAYFDQSGLYSFGRQAEAVFWNLRQLGGCLSLVGEEESLVAALNLFAPAYRQELARAIRRRLGVESRGADADAELAQAAFQALAAGGERLRWEPFFFDWFGGDEGRALAGVRGDLYAGEGFAAFRQTLKAYAPARPEALADPYFQAPEPQELIHQENEMIWASIDLDDRWGPFEAKLAAIEQARQAYGLSD
;
A
#
# COMPACT_ATOMS: atom_id res chain seq x y z
N MET A 1 29.33 1.05 12.40
CA MET A 1 28.09 1.67 11.94
C MET A 1 28.17 3.19 12.09
N PRO A 2 28.61 3.94 11.07
CA PRO A 2 28.45 5.38 11.04
C PRO A 2 26.95 5.65 10.81
N ILE A 3 26.23 5.75 11.91
CA ILE A 3 24.82 6.11 11.86
C ILE A 3 24.75 7.63 11.59
N SER A 4 23.97 8.05 10.59
CA SER A 4 23.71 9.47 10.33
C SER A 4 23.03 10.14 11.53
N ASP A 5 23.21 11.45 11.70
CA ASP A 5 22.47 12.29 12.67
C ASP A 5 20.93 12.20 12.49
N ASP A 6 20.48 11.69 11.33
CA ASP A 6 19.08 11.48 11.01
C ASP A 6 18.50 10.16 11.55
N TYR A 7 19.33 9.22 12.01
CA TYR A 7 18.85 8.00 12.63
C TYR A 7 18.32 8.27 14.04
N ARG A 8 17.03 7.99 14.21
CA ARG A 8 16.31 8.28 15.46
C ARG A 8 15.51 7.04 15.85
N PRO A 9 16.10 6.10 16.57
CA PRO A 9 15.42 4.89 17.00
C PRO A 9 14.36 5.25 18.03
N ASP A 10 13.19 4.64 17.91
CA ASP A 10 12.07 4.89 18.81
C ASP A 10 11.17 3.65 18.96
N PRO A 11 11.67 2.54 19.54
CA PRO A 11 10.91 1.30 19.73
C PRO A 11 9.79 1.48 20.76
N GLN A 12 8.59 1.83 20.29
CA GLN A 12 7.41 2.13 21.10
C GLN A 12 6.47 0.91 21.27
N PHE A 13 6.54 -0.10 20.39
CA PHE A 13 5.57 -1.19 20.37
C PHE A 13 5.57 -2.03 21.65
N ASP A 14 6.73 -2.20 22.29
CA ASP A 14 6.84 -2.96 23.55
C ASP A 14 6.09 -2.31 24.72
N ALA A 15 5.79 -1.01 24.65
CA ALA A 15 4.99 -0.31 25.66
C ALA A 15 3.54 -0.82 25.75
N LEU A 16 3.02 -1.48 24.71
CA LEU A 16 1.71 -2.14 24.74
C LEU A 16 1.68 -3.38 25.64
N GLY A 17 2.84 -3.99 25.92
CA GLY A 17 2.97 -5.18 26.75
C GLY A 17 2.78 -6.52 26.02
N GLU A 18 2.97 -7.61 26.75
CA GLU A 18 3.09 -8.98 26.22
C GLU A 18 1.82 -9.55 25.57
N ALA A 19 0.66 -8.91 25.77
CA ALA A 19 -0.58 -9.35 25.15
C ALA A 19 -0.64 -9.10 23.63
N PHE A 20 0.27 -8.27 23.10
CA PHE A 20 0.22 -7.77 21.72
C PHE A 20 1.25 -8.40 20.79
N SER A 21 2.29 -9.05 21.31
CA SER A 21 3.30 -9.74 20.51
C SER A 21 4.10 -10.76 21.30
N ASP A 22 4.80 -11.63 20.58
CA ASP A 22 5.80 -12.53 21.15
C ASP A 22 7.19 -12.21 20.62
N PRO A 23 8.24 -12.33 21.47
CA PRO A 23 9.61 -12.33 20.97
C PRO A 23 9.84 -13.57 20.10
N VAL A 24 10.44 -13.39 18.93
CA VAL A 24 10.73 -14.49 17.99
C VAL A 24 12.18 -14.45 17.53
N LYS A 25 12.65 -15.58 17.02
CA LYS A 25 13.96 -15.69 16.37
C LYS A 25 13.79 -15.69 14.87
N PRO A 26 14.60 -14.91 14.13
CA PRO A 26 14.63 -15.02 12.68
C PRO A 26 15.12 -16.40 12.25
N ALA A 27 14.71 -16.83 11.06
CA ALA A 27 15.33 -17.96 10.39
C ALA A 27 16.79 -17.66 10.05
N ASP A 28 17.63 -18.69 10.11
CA ASP A 28 18.99 -18.63 9.59
C ASP A 28 19.01 -19.17 8.16
N PHE A 29 19.46 -18.34 7.22
CA PHE A 29 19.38 -18.63 5.80
C PHE A 29 20.71 -19.11 5.22
N PRO A 30 20.71 -20.04 4.25
CA PRO A 30 21.92 -20.49 3.56
C PRO A 30 22.70 -19.34 2.92
N GLN A 31 22.00 -18.35 2.36
CA GLN A 31 22.56 -17.19 1.69
C GLN A 31 21.80 -15.92 2.09
N THR A 32 22.41 -14.76 1.84
CA THR A 32 21.79 -13.45 2.02
C THR A 32 22.24 -12.52 0.90
N LEU A 33 21.73 -12.74 -0.30
CA LEU A 33 22.08 -11.94 -1.48
C LEU A 33 21.19 -10.70 -1.56
N LEU A 34 21.78 -9.51 -1.54
CA LEU A 34 21.03 -8.26 -1.68
C LEU A 34 20.51 -8.11 -3.11
N ARG A 35 19.18 -8.08 -3.27
CA ARG A 35 18.50 -7.94 -4.57
C ARG A 35 17.84 -6.59 -4.76
N HIS A 36 17.47 -5.91 -3.67
CA HIS A 36 16.97 -4.55 -3.71
C HIS A 36 17.28 -3.83 -2.41
N ARG A 37 17.70 -2.57 -2.54
CA ARG A 37 17.89 -1.62 -1.45
C ARG A 37 17.21 -0.31 -1.82
N ASN A 38 16.31 0.17 -0.97
CA ASN A 38 15.62 1.43 -1.22
C ASN A 38 16.39 2.59 -0.59
N ASP A 39 17.42 3.07 -1.28
CA ASP A 39 18.31 4.14 -0.80
C ASP A 39 17.53 5.42 -0.48
N ARG A 40 16.49 5.74 -1.27
CA ARG A 40 15.62 6.90 -1.01
C ARG A 40 14.89 6.77 0.32
N ALA A 41 14.34 5.59 0.62
CA ALA A 41 13.70 5.34 1.91
C ALA A 41 14.73 5.29 3.05
N ALA A 42 15.90 4.70 2.83
CA ALA A 42 16.98 4.63 3.82
C ALA A 42 17.44 6.02 4.28
N ALA A 43 17.55 6.96 3.36
CA ALA A 43 17.92 8.36 3.65
C ALA A 43 16.87 9.06 4.54
N THR A 44 15.59 8.66 4.47
CA THR A 44 14.55 9.24 5.33
C THR A 44 14.63 8.79 6.79
N VAL A 45 15.42 7.74 7.09
CA VAL A 45 15.58 7.20 8.46
C VAL A 45 17.06 7.10 8.88
N GLY A 46 17.97 7.74 8.14
CA GLY A 46 19.39 7.83 8.46
C GLY A 46 20.20 6.54 8.30
N LEU A 47 19.76 5.63 7.42
CA LEU A 47 20.39 4.33 7.16
C LEU A 47 21.06 4.22 5.79
N ASP A 48 21.07 5.28 4.99
CA ASP A 48 21.68 5.36 3.66
C ASP A 48 23.21 5.30 3.66
N GLY A 49 23.85 5.52 4.82
CA GLY A 49 25.29 5.41 5.01
C GLY A 49 25.82 3.98 5.24
N LEU A 50 24.94 2.97 5.37
CA LEU A 50 25.36 1.59 5.59
C LEU A 50 26.04 1.01 4.35
N SER A 51 27.15 0.30 4.56
CA SER A 51 27.72 -0.59 3.53
C SER A 51 26.79 -1.76 3.25
N ASP A 52 26.96 -2.45 2.11
CA ASP A 52 26.15 -3.63 1.78
C ASP A 52 26.33 -4.76 2.81
N GLU A 53 27.52 -4.89 3.40
CA GLU A 53 27.78 -5.89 4.44
C GLU A 53 27.02 -5.57 5.74
N GLU A 54 27.02 -4.30 6.17
CA GLU A 54 26.21 -3.84 7.30
C GLU A 54 24.70 -3.96 6.99
N TRP A 55 24.28 -3.62 5.78
CA TRP A 55 22.89 -3.73 5.34
C TRP A 55 22.41 -5.19 5.41
N ILE A 56 23.20 -6.12 4.87
CA ILE A 56 22.92 -7.56 4.92
C ILE A 56 22.90 -8.06 6.38
N ALA A 57 23.79 -7.58 7.24
CA ALA A 57 23.79 -7.95 8.66
C ALA A 57 22.46 -7.59 9.35
N HIS A 58 21.88 -6.42 9.05
CA HIS A 58 20.62 -5.97 9.65
C HIS A 58 19.37 -6.47 8.95
N PHE A 59 19.35 -6.59 7.62
CA PHE A 59 18.13 -6.87 6.86
C PHE A 59 18.09 -8.26 6.21
N GLY A 60 19.21 -8.99 6.23
CA GLY A 60 19.30 -10.39 5.83
C GLY A 60 19.57 -11.34 7.00
N ARG A 61 20.32 -10.90 8.00
CA ARG A 61 20.63 -11.68 9.22
C ARG A 61 19.92 -11.17 10.48
N PHE A 62 19.22 -10.03 10.38
CA PHE A 62 18.45 -9.44 11.47
C PHE A 62 19.24 -9.24 12.76
N GLN A 63 20.52 -8.87 12.64
CA GLN A 63 21.24 -8.30 13.77
C GLN A 63 20.52 -7.02 14.21
N PRO A 64 20.20 -6.84 15.50
CA PRO A 64 19.46 -5.66 15.95
C PRO A 64 20.15 -4.36 15.52
N LEU A 65 19.34 -3.38 15.11
CA LEU A 65 19.83 -2.02 14.95
C LEU A 65 20.10 -1.42 16.35
N PRO A 66 21.08 -0.50 16.49
CA PRO A 66 21.39 0.15 17.76
C PRO A 66 20.17 0.84 18.39
N ASP A 67 20.02 0.71 19.71
CA ASP A 67 18.93 1.27 20.51
C ASP A 67 17.51 0.89 20.03
N ASN A 68 17.39 -0.27 19.40
CA ASN A 68 16.11 -0.82 18.95
C ASN A 68 15.75 -2.11 19.72
N PHE A 69 14.73 -2.84 19.26
CA PHE A 69 14.31 -4.08 19.92
C PHE A 69 15.48 -5.08 20.05
N GLY A 70 15.69 -5.62 21.25
CA GLY A 70 16.70 -6.66 21.48
C GLY A 70 16.36 -7.99 20.80
N GLN A 71 15.08 -8.26 20.57
CA GLN A 71 14.58 -9.39 19.78
C GLN A 71 13.38 -8.94 18.94
N PRO A 72 13.24 -9.43 17.69
CA PRO A 72 12.07 -9.10 16.87
C PRO A 72 10.76 -9.60 17.47
N ARG A 73 9.66 -8.95 17.10
CA ARG A 73 8.34 -9.16 17.69
C ARG A 73 7.34 -9.64 16.64
N ALA A 74 6.77 -10.83 16.83
CA ALA A 74 5.66 -11.31 16.01
C ALA A 74 4.35 -10.81 16.62
N MET A 75 3.63 -9.95 15.90
CA MET A 75 2.39 -9.34 16.40
C MET A 75 1.24 -10.34 16.46
N ARG A 76 0.41 -10.18 17.48
CA ARG A 76 -0.84 -10.91 17.71
C ARG A 76 -2.01 -10.17 17.08
N TYR A 77 -2.71 -10.82 16.17
CA TYR A 77 -3.95 -10.30 15.60
C TYR A 77 -4.82 -11.43 15.07
N HIS A 78 -6.11 -11.18 14.97
CA HIS A 78 -7.07 -12.06 14.29
C HIS A 78 -7.49 -11.37 12.98
N GLY A 79 -8.51 -11.87 12.30
CA GLY A 79 -9.02 -11.22 11.10
C GLY A 79 -10.28 -11.87 10.57
N HIS A 80 -11.05 -11.13 9.80
CA HIS A 80 -12.06 -11.70 8.93
C HIS A 80 -11.43 -11.94 7.55
N GLN A 81 -11.18 -13.21 7.23
CA GLN A 81 -10.68 -13.61 5.93
C GLN A 81 -11.86 -13.97 5.04
N PHE A 82 -12.05 -13.25 3.93
CA PHE A 82 -13.21 -13.41 3.05
C PHE A 82 -14.55 -13.36 3.81
N ARG A 83 -14.65 -12.40 4.74
CA ARG A 83 -15.79 -12.18 5.67
C ARG A 83 -16.02 -13.24 6.74
N THR A 84 -15.20 -14.28 6.82
CA THR A 84 -15.25 -15.27 7.90
C THR A 84 -14.21 -14.94 8.96
N TYR A 85 -14.64 -14.84 10.22
CA TYR A 85 -13.73 -14.61 11.33
C TYR A 85 -12.77 -15.80 11.52
N ASN A 86 -11.49 -15.51 11.66
CA ASN A 86 -10.43 -16.47 11.89
C ASN A 86 -9.58 -15.99 13.09
N PRO A 87 -9.66 -16.68 14.24
CA PRO A 87 -8.85 -16.38 15.42
C PRO A 87 -7.41 -16.91 15.31
N ASP A 88 -7.11 -17.76 14.34
CA ASP A 88 -5.81 -18.39 14.16
C ASP A 88 -4.99 -17.64 13.10
N ILE A 89 -4.64 -16.38 13.39
CA ILE A 89 -3.72 -15.56 12.56
C ILE A 89 -2.63 -14.94 13.47
N GLY A 90 -2.11 -13.76 13.15
CA GLY A 90 -0.87 -13.18 13.67
C GLY A 90 0.24 -13.14 12.61
N ASP A 91 1.39 -12.57 12.96
CA ASP A 91 2.54 -12.47 12.06
C ASP A 91 3.16 -13.86 11.79
N GLY A 92 2.58 -14.62 10.87
CA GLY A 92 2.93 -16.03 10.63
C GLY A 92 4.16 -16.28 9.75
N ARG A 93 4.75 -15.24 9.15
CA ARG A 93 5.95 -15.36 8.29
C ARG A 93 6.82 -14.11 8.36
N GLY A 94 6.78 -13.42 9.49
CA GLY A 94 7.25 -12.05 9.60
C GLY A 94 7.34 -11.64 11.05
N PHE A 95 7.91 -10.46 11.28
CA PHE A 95 7.96 -9.80 12.58
C PHE A 95 8.27 -8.32 12.40
N LEU A 96 7.92 -7.53 13.40
CA LEU A 96 8.45 -6.19 13.59
C LEU A 96 9.91 -6.29 14.07
N PHE A 97 10.82 -5.74 13.26
CA PHE A 97 12.27 -5.81 13.48
C PHE A 97 12.81 -4.56 14.18
N ALA A 98 12.31 -3.38 13.82
CA ALA A 98 12.75 -2.11 14.39
C ALA A 98 11.71 -1.00 14.20
N GLN A 99 11.82 0.09 14.99
CA GLN A 99 11.07 1.32 14.76
C GLN A 99 11.99 2.55 14.78
N LEU A 100 11.77 3.46 13.82
CA LEU A 100 12.60 4.65 13.57
C LEU A 100 11.71 5.87 13.30
N ARG A 101 12.14 7.06 13.71
CA ARG A 101 11.48 8.32 13.36
C ARG A 101 11.97 8.83 12.01
N GLU A 102 11.03 9.13 11.13
CA GLU A 102 11.33 9.69 9.81
C GLU A 102 11.82 11.14 9.92
N LYS A 103 12.91 11.44 9.23
CA LYS A 103 13.44 12.80 9.09
C LYS A 103 12.40 13.73 8.45
N GLY A 104 12.27 14.92 9.02
CA GLY A 104 11.38 15.98 8.51
C GLY A 104 9.94 15.83 9.00
N THR A 105 9.32 14.66 8.82
CA THR A 105 7.91 14.45 9.23
C THR A 105 7.76 14.05 10.71
N GLY A 106 8.78 13.40 11.30
CA GLY A 106 8.71 12.86 12.65
C GLY A 106 7.78 11.64 12.82
N ARG A 107 7.24 11.10 11.71
CA ARG A 107 6.42 9.88 11.74
C ARG A 107 7.22 8.72 12.33
N LEU A 108 6.58 7.92 13.18
CA LEU A 108 7.16 6.65 13.60
C LEU A 108 6.99 5.64 12.47
N LEU A 109 8.06 5.01 12.04
CA LEU A 109 8.03 4.02 10.97
C LEU A 109 8.51 2.66 11.48
N ASP A 110 7.77 1.64 11.10
CA ASP A 110 8.04 0.25 11.41
C ASP A 110 8.86 -0.41 10.30
N LEU A 111 9.95 -1.07 10.68
CA LEU A 111 10.65 -2.05 9.84
C LEU A 111 10.05 -3.42 10.09
N GLY A 112 9.00 -3.77 9.34
CA GLY A 112 8.33 -5.08 9.41
C GLY A 112 8.86 -6.04 8.35
N THR A 113 8.90 -7.33 8.63
CA THR A 113 9.50 -8.34 7.73
C THR A 113 8.47 -9.31 7.16
N LYS A 114 8.79 -9.91 6.01
CA LYS A 114 8.02 -10.97 5.35
C LYS A 114 8.96 -12.01 4.76
N GLY A 115 8.71 -13.28 5.05
CA GLY A 115 9.56 -14.42 4.70
C GLY A 115 10.68 -14.72 5.68
N SER A 116 10.68 -14.10 6.87
CA SER A 116 11.80 -14.10 7.82
C SER A 116 11.85 -15.28 8.78
N GLY A 117 10.98 -16.29 8.59
CA GLY A 117 10.97 -17.50 9.40
C GLY A 117 9.59 -17.84 9.96
N GLN A 118 9.52 -19.00 10.61
CA GLN A 118 8.33 -19.39 11.36
C GLN A 118 8.23 -18.67 12.68
N THR A 119 7.01 -18.40 13.10
CA THR A 119 6.63 -17.81 14.38
C THR A 119 5.55 -18.69 15.01
N PRO A 120 5.10 -18.42 16.26
CA PRO A 120 3.93 -19.09 16.83
C PRO A 120 2.65 -18.98 15.98
N TYR A 121 2.61 -18.03 15.03
CA TYR A 121 1.46 -17.72 14.18
C TYR A 121 1.54 -18.33 12.78
N SER A 122 2.59 -19.10 12.47
CA SER A 122 2.77 -19.72 11.16
C SER A 122 1.73 -20.77 10.81
N ARG A 123 1.05 -21.34 11.80
CA ARG A 123 0.16 -22.50 11.64
C ARG A 123 0.89 -23.63 10.89
N PHE A 124 0.43 -23.96 9.69
CA PHE A 124 1.02 -24.97 8.80
C PHE A 124 1.95 -24.38 7.72
N GLY A 125 2.13 -23.06 7.70
CA GLY A 125 3.02 -22.38 6.76
C GLY A 125 4.49 -22.52 7.14
N ASP A 126 5.37 -22.49 6.14
CA ASP A 126 6.84 -22.59 6.31
C ASP A 126 7.52 -21.28 6.76
N GLY A 127 6.75 -20.19 6.89
CA GLY A 127 7.28 -18.89 7.27
C GLY A 127 8.12 -18.21 6.18
N ARG A 128 8.08 -18.68 4.93
CA ARG A 128 8.92 -18.18 3.83
C ARG A 128 8.13 -17.31 2.84
N LEU A 129 8.87 -16.48 2.10
CA LEU A 129 8.38 -15.69 0.98
C LEU A 129 9.12 -16.15 -0.27
N THR A 130 8.41 -16.30 -1.38
CA THR A 130 9.04 -16.62 -2.67
C THR A 130 9.68 -15.37 -3.25
N LEU A 131 10.78 -15.53 -3.99
CA LEU A 131 11.49 -14.42 -4.62
C LEU A 131 10.57 -13.67 -5.60
N LYS A 132 9.68 -14.40 -6.31
CA LYS A 132 8.62 -13.82 -7.13
C LYS A 132 7.73 -12.88 -6.33
N GLY A 133 7.28 -13.33 -5.15
CA GLY A 133 6.47 -12.52 -4.25
C GLY A 133 7.18 -11.25 -3.81
N GLY A 134 8.46 -11.35 -3.45
CA GLY A 134 9.31 -10.20 -3.09
C GLY A 134 9.49 -9.21 -4.24
N VAL A 135 9.86 -9.68 -5.43
CA VAL A 135 10.03 -8.84 -6.64
C VAL A 135 8.75 -8.09 -7.00
N ARG A 136 7.60 -8.78 -6.98
CA ARG A 136 6.31 -8.17 -7.26
C ARG A 136 5.96 -7.10 -6.23
N GLU A 137 6.26 -7.34 -4.95
CA GLU A 137 5.99 -6.36 -3.90
C GLU A 137 6.85 -5.09 -4.03
N VAL A 138 8.13 -5.22 -4.40
CA VAL A 138 8.99 -4.07 -4.71
C VAL A 138 8.40 -3.23 -5.86
N LEU A 139 8.01 -3.87 -6.96
CA LEU A 139 7.40 -3.17 -8.10
C LEU A 139 6.06 -2.52 -7.74
N ALA A 140 5.22 -3.21 -6.96
CA ALA A 140 3.92 -2.69 -6.52
C ALA A 140 4.07 -1.41 -5.70
N THR A 141 4.90 -1.45 -4.66
CA THR A 141 5.11 -0.30 -3.76
C THR A 141 5.68 0.91 -4.51
N ALA A 142 6.66 0.69 -5.39
CA ALA A 142 7.22 1.76 -6.22
C ALA A 142 6.15 2.39 -7.14
N MET A 143 5.35 1.57 -7.82
CA MET A 143 4.32 2.07 -8.74
C MET A 143 3.18 2.77 -8.00
N LEU A 144 2.72 2.22 -6.87
CA LEU A 144 1.69 2.85 -6.04
C LEU A 144 2.12 4.22 -5.54
N GLU A 145 3.38 4.36 -5.11
CA GLU A 145 3.94 5.65 -4.71
C GLU A 145 4.01 6.63 -5.88
N ALA A 146 4.42 6.18 -7.08
CA ALA A 146 4.42 6.99 -8.31
C ALA A 146 3.03 7.51 -8.67
N LEU A 147 1.99 6.72 -8.41
CA LEU A 147 0.60 7.08 -8.68
C LEU A 147 -0.09 7.82 -7.52
N GLY A 148 0.64 8.14 -6.44
CA GLY A 148 0.14 8.92 -5.31
C GLY A 148 -0.73 8.14 -4.33
N VAL A 149 -0.61 6.81 -4.29
CA VAL A 149 -1.30 5.97 -3.30
C VAL A 149 -0.50 5.93 -2.00
N PRO A 150 -1.11 6.21 -0.83
CA PRO A 150 -0.46 5.99 0.46
C PRO A 150 -0.10 4.51 0.65
N THR A 151 1.18 4.17 0.64
CA THR A 151 1.67 2.78 0.62
C THR A 151 2.92 2.62 1.48
N SER A 152 3.07 1.45 2.09
CA SER A 152 4.34 0.99 2.67
C SER A 152 5.46 0.98 1.62
N ARG A 153 6.70 1.18 2.05
CA ARG A 153 7.87 1.13 1.14
C ARG A 153 8.57 -0.21 1.27
N SER A 154 8.82 -0.89 0.15
CA SER A 154 9.76 -2.02 0.14
C SER A 154 11.16 -1.48 0.41
N PHE A 155 11.72 -1.81 1.57
CA PHE A 155 12.96 -1.24 2.10
C PHE A 155 14.18 -2.06 1.67
N SER A 156 14.08 -3.38 1.79
CA SER A 156 15.14 -4.32 1.42
C SER A 156 14.54 -5.62 0.89
N LEU A 157 15.14 -6.20 -0.15
CA LEU A 157 14.87 -7.56 -0.61
C LEU A 157 16.16 -8.37 -0.59
N ILE A 158 16.17 -9.44 0.19
CA ILE A 158 17.30 -10.38 0.32
C ILE A 158 16.87 -11.74 -0.19
N GLU A 159 17.61 -12.32 -1.12
CA GLU A 159 17.41 -13.71 -1.53
C GLU A 159 18.12 -14.65 -0.56
N THR A 160 17.45 -15.73 -0.15
CA THR A 160 17.90 -16.57 0.97
C THR A 160 18.62 -17.86 0.54
N GLY A 161 18.57 -18.20 -0.75
CA GLY A 161 19.17 -19.41 -1.30
C GLY A 161 18.45 -20.71 -0.94
N GLU A 162 17.23 -20.64 -0.38
CA GLU A 162 16.38 -21.82 -0.17
C GLU A 162 15.56 -22.12 -1.43
N ALA A 163 15.21 -23.39 -1.59
CA ALA A 163 14.29 -23.89 -2.61
C ALA A 163 12.96 -24.22 -1.95
N LEU A 164 11.88 -23.59 -2.43
CA LEU A 164 10.54 -23.70 -1.85
C LEU A 164 9.63 -24.51 -2.76
N GLU A 165 8.80 -25.36 -2.16
CA GLU A 165 7.72 -26.06 -2.85
C GLU A 165 6.43 -25.25 -2.75
N ARG A 166 5.80 -24.97 -3.89
CA ARG A 166 4.58 -24.17 -4.04
C ARG A 166 3.63 -24.80 -5.04
N GLY A 167 2.33 -24.67 -4.80
CA GLY A 167 1.29 -25.17 -5.70
C GLY A 167 0.81 -24.16 -6.73
N ASP A 168 1.13 -22.88 -6.54
CA ASP A 168 0.67 -21.73 -7.32
C ASP A 168 1.76 -21.12 -8.22
N GLU A 169 2.98 -21.66 -8.18
CA GLU A 169 4.07 -21.31 -9.09
C GLU A 169 5.00 -22.51 -9.35
N PRO A 170 5.77 -22.52 -10.46
CA PRO A 170 6.71 -23.60 -10.75
C PRO A 170 7.67 -23.86 -9.59
N SER A 171 7.80 -25.12 -9.18
CA SER A 171 8.66 -25.55 -8.09
C SER A 171 9.82 -26.41 -8.59
N PRO A 172 10.99 -26.40 -7.90
CA PRO A 172 11.30 -25.56 -6.74
C PRO A 172 11.46 -24.08 -7.12
N THR A 173 10.86 -23.18 -6.34
CA THR A 173 10.99 -21.72 -6.52
C THR A 173 11.95 -21.11 -5.51
N ARG A 174 12.62 -20.03 -5.91
CA ARG A 174 13.60 -19.31 -5.07
C ARG A 174 12.89 -18.58 -3.93
N SER A 175 13.59 -18.41 -2.82
CA SER A 175 13.09 -17.74 -1.61
C SER A 175 13.69 -16.37 -1.39
N SER A 176 12.97 -15.51 -0.67
CA SER A 176 13.44 -14.19 -0.25
C SER A 176 12.93 -13.80 1.13
N VAL A 177 13.52 -12.75 1.67
CA VAL A 177 13.01 -11.92 2.75
C VAL A 177 12.80 -10.52 2.21
N LEU A 178 11.65 -9.96 2.52
CA LEU A 178 11.36 -8.55 2.32
C LEU A 178 11.31 -7.82 3.67
N VAL A 179 11.94 -6.67 3.76
CA VAL A 179 11.75 -5.70 4.84
C VAL A 179 10.92 -4.54 4.29
N ARG A 180 9.84 -4.19 4.99
CA ARG A 180 8.95 -3.07 4.70
C ARG A 180 9.24 -1.94 5.67
N LEU A 181 9.20 -0.72 5.17
CA LEU A 181 9.16 0.49 5.98
C LEU A 181 7.74 1.06 5.90
N SER A 182 6.98 0.92 6.98
CA SER A 182 5.54 1.24 7.05
C SER A 182 5.28 2.27 8.13
N HIS A 183 4.21 3.06 8.04
CA HIS A 183 3.83 3.97 9.13
C HIS A 183 3.37 3.23 10.38
N SER A 184 2.78 2.04 10.24
CA SER A 184 2.45 1.15 11.35
C SER A 184 2.26 -0.27 10.84
N HIS A 185 2.35 -1.28 11.70
CA HIS A 185 1.85 -2.64 11.46
C HIS A 185 0.61 -2.99 12.30
N VAL A 186 0.05 -2.03 13.04
CA VAL A 186 -1.24 -2.20 13.74
C VAL A 186 -2.36 -2.29 12.72
N ARG A 187 -3.19 -3.33 12.85
CA ARG A 187 -4.26 -3.66 11.90
C ARG A 187 -5.62 -3.58 12.58
N PHE A 188 -6.70 -3.58 11.79
CA PHE A 188 -8.04 -3.77 12.36
C PHE A 188 -8.13 -5.14 13.06
N GLY A 189 -7.42 -6.14 12.54
CA GLY A 189 -7.25 -7.45 13.17
C GLY A 189 -6.67 -7.44 14.59
N THR A 190 -5.84 -6.44 14.94
CA THR A 190 -5.29 -6.29 16.30
C THR A 190 -6.40 -5.95 17.29
N PHE A 191 -7.33 -5.05 16.90
CA PHE A 191 -8.51 -4.72 17.70
C PHE A 191 -9.48 -5.91 17.80
N GLN A 192 -9.71 -6.60 16.67
CA GLN A 192 -10.62 -7.75 16.62
C GLN A 192 -10.22 -8.87 17.56
N ARG A 193 -8.91 -9.12 17.71
CA ARG A 193 -8.41 -10.09 18.67
C ARG A 193 -8.86 -9.74 20.09
N HIS A 194 -8.63 -8.52 20.54
CA HIS A 194 -8.96 -8.12 21.91
C HIS A 194 -10.46 -7.97 22.14
N ALA A 195 -11.23 -7.64 21.10
CA ALA A 195 -12.68 -7.69 21.16
C ALA A 195 -13.21 -9.12 21.38
N PHE A 196 -12.64 -10.10 20.66
CA PHE A 196 -13.00 -11.51 20.83
C PHE A 196 -12.59 -12.08 22.20
N GLU A 197 -11.48 -11.60 22.76
CA GLU A 197 -11.08 -11.96 24.13
C GLU A 197 -11.90 -11.25 25.22
N GLU A 198 -12.84 -10.38 24.85
CA GLU A 198 -13.63 -9.55 25.77
C GLU A 198 -12.74 -8.69 26.69
N ARG A 199 -11.72 -8.05 26.10
CA ARG A 199 -10.71 -7.24 26.81
C ARG A 199 -10.81 -5.76 26.48
N PRO A 200 -11.82 -5.04 27.02
CA PRO A 200 -11.97 -3.60 26.81
C PRO A 200 -10.74 -2.81 27.28
N ASP A 201 -10.12 -3.22 28.38
CA ASP A 201 -8.89 -2.61 28.92
C ASP A 201 -7.73 -2.63 27.91
N ARG A 202 -7.61 -3.70 27.12
CA ARG A 202 -6.58 -3.81 26.07
C ARG A 202 -6.95 -2.98 24.84
N ILE A 203 -8.23 -2.82 24.54
CA ILE A 203 -8.70 -1.96 23.46
C ILE A 203 -8.42 -0.49 23.81
N GLU A 204 -8.70 -0.05 25.05
CA GLU A 204 -8.37 1.30 25.52
C GLU A 204 -6.86 1.57 25.43
N ALA A 205 -6.03 0.65 25.92
CA ALA A 205 -4.57 0.76 25.81
C ALA A 205 -4.09 0.86 24.35
N LEU A 206 -4.72 0.09 23.43
CA LEU A 206 -4.40 0.15 22.01
C LEU A 206 -4.85 1.47 21.36
N ILE A 207 -6.02 2.01 21.74
CA ILE A 207 -6.49 3.33 21.31
C ILE A 207 -5.49 4.40 21.76
N ASP A 208 -5.05 4.36 23.02
CA ASP A 208 -4.11 5.34 23.56
C ASP A 208 -2.76 5.31 22.84
N HIS A 209 -2.23 4.11 22.61
CA HIS A 209 -1.02 3.91 21.83
C HIS A 209 -1.16 4.45 20.40
N VAL A 210 -2.26 4.10 19.71
CA VAL A 210 -2.50 4.53 18.33
C VAL A 210 -2.68 6.05 18.22
N ILE A 211 -3.41 6.66 19.16
CA ILE A 211 -3.60 8.12 19.19
C ILE A 211 -2.27 8.83 19.44
N ALA A 212 -1.52 8.42 20.46
CA ALA A 212 -0.26 9.07 20.82
C ALA A 212 0.76 9.07 19.66
N LEU A 213 0.78 8.00 18.86
CA LEU A 213 1.81 7.82 17.83
C LEU A 213 1.37 8.20 16.42
N TYR A 214 0.10 7.96 16.06
CA TYR A 214 -0.35 8.05 14.67
C TYR A 214 -1.51 9.02 14.44
N TYR A 215 -2.15 9.48 15.52
CA TYR A 215 -3.24 10.46 15.51
C TYR A 215 -3.12 11.49 16.65
N PRO A 216 -1.95 12.14 16.83
CA PRO A 216 -1.75 13.08 17.94
C PRO A 216 -2.71 14.27 17.89
N GLU A 217 -3.29 14.56 16.73
CA GLU A 217 -4.37 15.54 16.56
C GLU A 217 -5.65 15.22 17.37
N LEU A 218 -5.80 13.98 17.82
CA LEU A 218 -6.93 13.50 18.64
C LEU A 218 -6.63 13.51 20.14
N ASP A 219 -5.47 14.02 20.56
CA ASP A 219 -5.17 14.13 21.99
C ASP A 219 -6.19 15.03 22.71
N GLY A 220 -6.63 14.58 23.89
CA GLY A 220 -7.72 15.25 24.63
C GLY A 220 -9.13 15.13 24.04
N ALA A 221 -9.35 14.34 22.98
CA ALA A 221 -10.70 14.03 22.50
C ALA A 221 -11.56 13.41 23.63
N LYS A 222 -12.81 13.88 23.77
CA LYS A 222 -13.73 13.41 24.82
C LYS A 222 -14.20 11.98 24.59
N ASP A 223 -14.55 11.66 23.35
CA ASP A 223 -14.94 10.32 22.89
C ASP A 223 -13.83 9.81 21.97
N ARG A 224 -12.75 9.27 22.57
CA ARG A 224 -11.56 8.79 21.86
C ARG A 224 -11.87 7.65 20.88
N PRO A 225 -12.70 6.64 21.22
CA PRO A 225 -13.07 5.58 20.27
C PRO A 225 -13.74 6.13 19.01
N ALA A 226 -14.73 7.02 19.15
CA ALA A 226 -15.41 7.60 17.99
C ALA A 226 -14.51 8.52 17.19
N ALA A 227 -13.71 9.36 17.84
CA ALA A 227 -12.76 10.25 17.19
C ALA A 227 -11.71 9.47 16.37
N LEU A 228 -11.19 8.36 16.93
CA LEU A 228 -10.28 7.48 16.20
C LEU A 228 -10.99 6.83 15.00
N LEU A 229 -12.20 6.30 15.17
CA LEU A 229 -12.94 5.67 14.08
C LEU A 229 -13.24 6.66 12.95
N GLU A 230 -13.58 7.91 13.27
CA GLU A 230 -13.80 8.98 12.30
C GLU A 230 -12.52 9.26 11.49
N ALA A 231 -11.39 9.44 12.18
CA ALA A 231 -10.11 9.70 11.53
C ALA A 231 -9.65 8.52 10.65
N VAL A 232 -9.80 7.29 11.13
CA VAL A 232 -9.51 6.07 10.36
C VAL A 232 -10.45 5.98 9.15
N THR A 233 -11.74 6.28 9.31
CA THR A 233 -12.73 6.30 8.22
C THR A 233 -12.32 7.27 7.11
N GLY A 234 -11.90 8.49 7.46
CA GLY A 234 -11.39 9.48 6.52
C GLY A 234 -10.12 9.01 5.79
N ARG A 235 -9.14 8.48 6.52
CA ARG A 235 -7.90 7.96 5.92
C ARG A 235 -8.18 6.76 4.99
N MET A 236 -9.11 5.89 5.36
CA MET A 236 -9.52 4.75 4.53
C MET A 236 -10.29 5.17 3.28
N ALA A 237 -11.12 6.22 3.36
CA ALA A 237 -11.77 6.81 2.19
C ALA A 237 -10.74 7.35 1.20
N ARG A 238 -9.72 8.09 1.68
CA ARG A 238 -8.59 8.57 0.87
C ARG A 238 -7.80 7.45 0.23
N LEU A 239 -7.44 6.41 1.00
CA LEU A 239 -6.69 5.28 0.48
C LEU A 239 -7.48 4.55 -0.62
N THR A 240 -8.76 4.28 -0.37
CA THR A 240 -9.64 3.60 -1.33
C THR A 240 -9.76 4.42 -2.62
N ALA A 241 -10.00 5.72 -2.51
CA ALA A 241 -10.04 6.62 -3.66
C ALA A 241 -8.74 6.61 -4.48
N ALA A 242 -7.59 6.60 -3.81
CA ALA A 242 -6.29 6.54 -4.46
C ALA A 242 -6.08 5.20 -5.21
N TRP A 243 -6.47 4.06 -4.61
CA TRP A 243 -6.47 2.77 -5.33
C TRP A 243 -7.33 2.80 -6.58
N MET A 244 -8.54 3.36 -6.48
CA MET A 244 -9.46 3.45 -7.60
C MET A 244 -8.89 4.31 -8.74
N ALA A 245 -8.33 5.49 -8.42
CA ALA A 245 -7.71 6.36 -9.42
C ALA A 245 -6.45 5.75 -10.05
N ALA A 246 -5.67 4.99 -9.27
CA ALA A 246 -4.50 4.24 -9.75
C ALA A 246 -4.86 3.00 -10.58
N GLY A 247 -6.13 2.60 -10.64
CA GLY A 247 -6.54 1.35 -11.29
C GLY A 247 -5.97 0.12 -10.57
N PHE A 248 -5.76 0.22 -9.26
CA PHE A 248 -5.17 -0.83 -8.46
C PHE A 248 -6.24 -1.70 -7.80
N VAL A 249 -6.09 -3.01 -7.95
CA VAL A 249 -6.90 -4.03 -7.30
C VAL A 249 -6.05 -4.80 -6.31
N HIS A 250 -6.34 -4.64 -5.01
CA HIS A 250 -5.55 -5.24 -3.93
C HIS A 250 -5.68 -6.77 -3.91
N GLY A 251 -6.87 -7.28 -4.19
CA GLY A 251 -7.18 -8.71 -4.28
C GLY A 251 -7.45 -9.44 -2.95
N VAL A 252 -7.04 -8.89 -1.81
CA VAL A 252 -7.27 -9.51 -0.48
C VAL A 252 -7.51 -8.44 0.59
N LEU A 253 -8.71 -7.85 0.59
CA LEU A 253 -9.11 -6.83 1.57
C LEU A 253 -9.73 -7.46 2.83
N ASN A 254 -8.99 -8.39 3.45
CA ASN A 254 -9.34 -8.93 4.77
C ASN A 254 -9.06 -7.87 5.85
N THR A 255 -9.71 -7.95 7.01
CA THR A 255 -9.50 -6.96 8.09
C THR A 255 -8.09 -7.02 8.70
N ASP A 256 -7.38 -8.14 8.60
CA ASP A 256 -5.97 -8.26 8.97
C ASP A 256 -5.00 -7.57 7.98
N ASN A 257 -5.48 -7.17 6.80
CA ASN A 257 -4.74 -6.38 5.81
C ASN A 257 -5.13 -4.89 5.82
N MET A 258 -5.96 -4.47 6.79
CA MET A 258 -6.34 -3.06 6.94
C MET A 258 -5.48 -2.40 8.00
N ASN A 259 -4.59 -1.51 7.55
CA ASN A 259 -3.72 -0.74 8.43
C ASN A 259 -4.53 0.31 9.18
N ILE A 260 -4.28 0.49 10.47
CA ILE A 260 -4.98 1.50 11.25
C ILE A 260 -4.75 2.91 10.69
N THR A 261 -3.57 3.20 10.14
CA THR A 261 -3.20 4.54 9.64
C THR A 261 -3.68 4.86 8.22
N GLY A 262 -4.41 3.96 7.56
CA GLY A 262 -4.83 4.14 6.17
C GLY A 262 -3.69 4.08 5.15
N GLU A 263 -2.68 3.25 5.43
CA GLU A 263 -1.58 2.93 4.51
C GLU A 263 -1.83 1.57 3.83
N SER A 264 -1.62 1.48 2.51
CA SER A 264 -1.68 0.22 1.78
C SER A 264 -0.45 -0.64 2.08
N PHE A 265 -0.67 -1.93 2.35
CA PHE A 265 0.40 -2.91 2.54
C PHE A 265 -0.11 -4.33 2.25
N ASP A 266 0.80 -5.30 2.29
CA ASP A 266 0.56 -6.72 2.02
C ASP A 266 0.12 -7.11 0.61
N TYR A 267 1.05 -6.90 -0.31
CA TYR A 267 0.90 -7.18 -1.73
C TYR A 267 1.09 -8.68 -2.03
N GLY A 268 -0.01 -9.40 -2.16
CA GLY A 268 -0.05 -10.79 -2.62
C GLY A 268 -0.53 -10.87 -4.07
N PRO A 269 -1.80 -11.22 -4.30
CA PRO A 269 -2.36 -11.35 -5.64
C PRO A 269 -2.90 -10.02 -6.18
N TYR A 270 -2.20 -8.90 -5.98
CA TYR A 270 -2.63 -7.60 -6.51
C TYR A 270 -2.52 -7.56 -8.05
N ARG A 271 -3.25 -6.64 -8.68
CA ARG A 271 -3.14 -6.33 -10.11
C ARG A 271 -3.44 -4.86 -10.39
N PHE A 272 -2.82 -4.30 -11.41
CA PHE A 272 -3.28 -3.06 -12.06
C PHE A 272 -4.22 -3.42 -13.22
N LEU A 273 -5.23 -2.58 -13.42
CA LEU A 273 -6.22 -2.77 -14.48
C LEU A 273 -5.58 -2.64 -15.87
N PRO A 274 -5.85 -3.59 -16.78
CA PRO A 274 -5.50 -3.40 -18.19
C PRO A 274 -6.42 -2.38 -18.86
N HIS A 275 -7.69 -2.33 -18.50
CA HIS A 275 -8.72 -1.39 -18.97
C HIS A 275 -9.81 -1.26 -17.89
N ASN A 276 -10.77 -0.36 -18.08
CA ASN A 276 -11.88 -0.18 -17.13
C ASN A 276 -12.83 -1.38 -17.12
N ASP A 277 -12.69 -2.25 -16.11
CA ASP A 277 -13.62 -3.34 -15.82
C ASP A 277 -13.95 -3.37 -14.31
N PRO A 278 -15.15 -2.95 -13.89
CA PRO A 278 -15.59 -3.00 -12.50
C PRO A 278 -15.60 -4.41 -11.89
N ASN A 279 -15.69 -5.45 -12.71
CA ASN A 279 -15.73 -6.84 -12.27
C ASN A 279 -14.34 -7.49 -12.26
N PHE A 280 -13.29 -6.77 -12.64
CA PHE A 280 -11.93 -7.31 -12.67
C PHE A 280 -11.50 -7.79 -11.29
N VAL A 281 -11.06 -9.05 -11.21
CA VAL A 281 -10.55 -9.70 -10.00
C VAL A 281 -9.06 -9.95 -10.14
N ALA A 282 -8.28 -9.56 -9.13
CA ALA A 282 -6.84 -9.76 -9.11
C ALA A 282 -6.41 -11.15 -8.62
N ALA A 283 -7.13 -11.68 -7.63
CA ALA A 283 -6.86 -12.98 -7.03
C ALA A 283 -7.60 -14.11 -7.76
N TYR A 284 -6.85 -15.06 -8.31
CA TYR A 284 -7.41 -16.21 -9.04
C TYR A 284 -8.37 -17.08 -8.20
N PHE A 285 -8.26 -17.02 -6.87
CA PHE A 285 -9.10 -17.77 -5.94
C PHE A 285 -10.36 -17.02 -5.48
N ASP A 286 -10.50 -15.73 -5.79
CA ASP A 286 -11.74 -14.98 -5.52
C ASP A 286 -12.76 -15.20 -6.65
N GLN A 287 -13.35 -16.39 -6.67
CA GLN A 287 -14.35 -16.78 -7.65
C GLN A 287 -15.67 -15.98 -7.52
N SER A 288 -15.90 -15.37 -6.36
CA SER A 288 -17.11 -14.57 -6.08
C SER A 288 -17.00 -13.11 -6.52
N GLY A 289 -15.79 -12.66 -6.90
CA GLY A 289 -15.49 -11.25 -7.11
C GLY A 289 -15.77 -10.41 -5.87
N LEU A 290 -15.47 -10.92 -4.67
CA LEU A 290 -15.65 -10.21 -3.41
C LEU A 290 -14.78 -8.95 -3.34
N TYR A 291 -13.56 -9.05 -3.86
CA TYR A 291 -12.56 -7.99 -3.88
C TYR A 291 -12.26 -7.52 -5.31
N SER A 292 -13.27 -7.52 -6.18
CA SER A 292 -13.17 -6.94 -7.52
C SER A 292 -12.95 -5.42 -7.46
N PHE A 293 -12.45 -4.85 -8.55
CA PHE A 293 -12.15 -3.41 -8.65
C PHE A 293 -13.32 -2.53 -8.19
N GLY A 294 -14.52 -2.73 -8.73
CA GLY A 294 -15.70 -1.93 -8.42
C GLY A 294 -16.24 -2.12 -6.99
N ARG A 295 -15.78 -3.13 -6.26
CA ARG A 295 -16.28 -3.49 -4.92
C ARG A 295 -15.32 -3.14 -3.79
N GLN A 296 -14.14 -2.60 -4.08
CA GLN A 296 -13.16 -2.28 -3.04
C GLN A 296 -13.71 -1.30 -1.99
N ALA A 297 -14.48 -0.27 -2.39
CA ALA A 297 -15.09 0.66 -1.45
C ALA A 297 -16.14 0.00 -0.54
N GLU A 298 -16.93 -0.94 -1.07
CA GLU A 298 -17.88 -1.74 -0.29
C GLU A 298 -17.13 -2.60 0.74
N ALA A 299 -16.07 -3.29 0.31
CA ALA A 299 -15.25 -4.14 1.16
C ALA A 299 -14.55 -3.33 2.28
N VAL A 300 -14.00 -2.16 1.97
CA VAL A 300 -13.37 -1.28 2.95
C VAL A 300 -14.40 -0.76 3.96
N PHE A 301 -15.58 -0.35 3.51
CA PHE A 301 -16.63 0.07 4.44
C PHE A 301 -17.08 -1.06 5.36
N TRP A 302 -17.21 -2.28 4.82
CA TRP A 302 -17.50 -3.46 5.65
C TRP A 302 -16.39 -3.69 6.69
N ASN A 303 -15.11 -3.57 6.32
CA ASN A 303 -14.00 -3.69 7.26
C ASN A 303 -14.02 -2.62 8.36
N LEU A 304 -14.37 -1.36 8.02
CA LEU A 304 -14.54 -0.28 9.00
C LEU A 304 -15.65 -0.60 10.01
N ARG A 305 -16.77 -1.20 9.57
CA ARG A 305 -17.83 -1.65 10.48
C ARG A 305 -17.34 -2.71 11.45
N GLN A 306 -16.46 -3.61 11.01
CA GLN A 306 -15.86 -4.60 11.92
C GLN A 306 -14.94 -3.93 12.96
N LEU A 307 -14.19 -2.88 12.58
CA LEU A 307 -13.42 -2.07 13.54
C LEU A 307 -14.36 -1.37 14.53
N GLY A 308 -15.42 -0.72 14.04
CA GLY A 308 -16.43 -0.07 14.87
C GLY A 308 -17.06 -1.02 15.90
N GLY A 309 -17.35 -2.26 15.52
CA GLY A 309 -17.84 -3.30 16.43
C GLY A 309 -16.83 -3.73 17.51
N CYS A 310 -15.53 -3.52 17.28
CA CYS A 310 -14.53 -3.71 18.34
C CYS A 310 -14.55 -2.53 19.32
N LEU A 311 -14.65 -1.31 18.77
CA LEU A 311 -14.64 -0.06 19.54
C LEU A 311 -15.90 0.14 20.38
N SER A 312 -17.03 -0.49 20.03
CA SER A 312 -18.26 -0.44 20.82
C SER A 312 -18.16 -1.10 22.20
N LEU A 313 -17.08 -1.83 22.49
CA LEU A 313 -16.80 -2.33 23.84
C LEU A 313 -16.37 -1.22 24.81
N VAL A 314 -15.93 -0.07 24.29
CA VAL A 314 -15.33 1.03 25.06
C VAL A 314 -15.84 2.42 24.64
N GLY A 315 -16.79 2.48 23.69
CA GLY A 315 -17.31 3.71 23.12
C GLY A 315 -18.81 3.63 22.84
N GLU A 316 -19.44 4.79 22.70
CA GLU A 316 -20.90 4.90 22.51
C GLU A 316 -21.32 4.54 21.09
N GLU A 317 -22.34 3.69 20.95
CA GLU A 317 -22.79 3.16 19.65
C GLU A 317 -23.21 4.28 18.69
N GLU A 318 -23.95 5.29 19.16
CA GLU A 318 -24.44 6.39 18.33
C GLU A 318 -23.29 7.20 17.71
N SER A 319 -22.26 7.52 18.50
CA SER A 319 -21.05 8.22 18.04
C SER A 319 -20.27 7.41 17.01
N LEU A 320 -20.13 6.09 17.23
CA LEU A 320 -19.42 5.19 16.31
C LEU A 320 -20.17 5.04 14.98
N VAL A 321 -21.50 4.95 15.01
CA VAL A 321 -22.34 4.92 13.80
C VAL A 321 -22.24 6.24 13.04
N ALA A 322 -22.23 7.37 13.74
CA ALA A 322 -22.03 8.69 13.11
C ALA A 322 -20.67 8.76 12.40
N ALA A 323 -19.59 8.30 13.04
CA ALA A 323 -18.26 8.24 12.45
C ALA A 323 -18.21 7.38 11.17
N LEU A 324 -18.85 6.20 11.18
CA LEU A 324 -18.91 5.31 10.02
C LEU A 324 -19.69 5.92 8.84
N ASN A 325 -20.77 6.65 9.13
CA ASN A 325 -21.59 7.29 8.09
C ASN A 325 -20.84 8.38 7.30
N LEU A 326 -19.68 8.84 7.78
CA LEU A 326 -18.82 9.77 7.07
C LEU A 326 -18.04 9.11 5.92
N PHE A 327 -17.97 7.78 5.84
CA PHE A 327 -17.22 7.10 4.78
C PHE A 327 -17.69 7.47 3.37
N ALA A 328 -18.98 7.36 3.09
CA ALA A 328 -19.53 7.60 1.75
C ALA A 328 -19.31 9.05 1.25
N PRO A 329 -19.61 10.11 2.03
CA PRO A 329 -19.28 11.47 1.60
C PRO A 329 -17.77 11.69 1.46
N ALA A 330 -16.95 11.22 2.41
CA ALA A 330 -15.49 11.35 2.33
C ALA A 330 -14.91 10.64 1.10
N TYR A 331 -15.37 9.41 0.79
CA TYR A 331 -14.90 8.65 -0.35
C TYR A 331 -15.23 9.33 -1.68
N ARG A 332 -16.42 9.92 -1.83
CA ARG A 332 -16.78 10.67 -3.05
C ARG A 332 -15.87 11.89 -3.25
N GLN A 333 -15.62 12.64 -2.18
CA GLN A 333 -14.73 13.80 -2.22
C GLN A 333 -13.28 13.40 -2.55
N GLU A 334 -12.78 12.36 -1.89
CA GLU A 334 -11.41 11.88 -2.10
C GLU A 334 -11.23 11.23 -3.48
N LEU A 335 -12.25 10.57 -4.03
CA LEU A 335 -12.20 10.03 -5.40
C LEU A 335 -12.11 11.16 -6.43
N ALA A 336 -12.91 12.21 -6.26
CA ALA A 336 -12.82 13.40 -7.11
C ALA A 336 -11.42 14.04 -7.02
N ARG A 337 -10.89 14.19 -5.80
CA ARG A 337 -9.53 14.68 -5.57
C ARG A 337 -8.48 13.80 -6.23
N ALA A 338 -8.58 12.47 -6.10
CA ALA A 338 -7.61 11.53 -6.66
C ALA A 338 -7.61 11.55 -8.19
N ILE A 339 -8.78 11.55 -8.84
CA ILE A 339 -8.91 11.67 -10.29
C ILE A 339 -8.32 12.99 -10.78
N ARG A 340 -8.68 14.11 -10.15
CA ARG A 340 -8.14 15.43 -10.47
C ARG A 340 -6.61 15.48 -10.36
N ARG A 341 -6.05 14.90 -9.30
CA ARG A 341 -4.59 14.81 -9.11
C ARG A 341 -3.93 14.00 -10.22
N ARG A 342 -4.50 12.85 -10.58
CA ARG A 342 -4.00 12.01 -11.70
C ARG A 342 -4.08 12.74 -13.04
N LEU A 343 -5.08 13.60 -13.25
CA LEU A 343 -5.18 14.48 -14.41
C LEU A 343 -4.27 15.72 -14.35
N GLY A 344 -3.63 16.00 -13.22
CA GLY A 344 -2.69 17.13 -13.09
C GLY A 344 -3.33 18.52 -13.19
N VAL A 345 -4.60 18.68 -12.77
CA VAL A 345 -5.36 19.94 -12.89
C VAL A 345 -5.75 20.53 -11.53
N GLU A 346 -5.97 21.85 -11.45
CA GLU A 346 -6.35 22.56 -10.22
C GLU A 346 -7.79 22.24 -9.78
N SER A 347 -8.13 22.42 -8.49
CA SER A 347 -9.52 22.20 -8.04
C SER A 347 -10.41 23.37 -8.44
N ARG A 348 -11.65 23.09 -8.82
CA ARG A 348 -12.69 24.10 -9.09
C ARG A 348 -13.81 24.08 -8.05
N GLY A 349 -13.61 23.37 -6.95
CA GLY A 349 -14.61 23.13 -5.92
C GLY A 349 -15.22 21.73 -6.02
N ALA A 350 -15.81 21.27 -4.92
CA ALA A 350 -16.21 19.88 -4.74
C ALA A 350 -17.19 19.38 -5.81
N ASP A 351 -18.20 20.17 -6.18
CA ASP A 351 -19.21 19.77 -7.16
C ASP A 351 -18.61 19.62 -8.56
N ALA A 352 -17.82 20.61 -9.00
CA ALA A 352 -17.16 20.57 -10.30
C ALA A 352 -16.15 19.42 -10.38
N ASP A 353 -15.39 19.18 -9.31
CA ASP A 353 -14.39 18.10 -9.26
C ASP A 353 -15.09 16.72 -9.32
N ALA A 354 -16.27 16.59 -8.70
CA ALA A 354 -17.09 15.37 -8.77
C ALA A 354 -17.65 15.13 -10.18
N GLU A 355 -18.12 16.18 -10.85
CA GLU A 355 -18.55 16.12 -12.27
C GLU A 355 -17.40 15.70 -13.18
N LEU A 356 -16.18 16.23 -12.96
CA LEU A 356 -14.99 15.83 -13.72
C LEU A 356 -14.67 14.35 -13.51
N ALA A 357 -14.70 13.87 -12.27
CA ALA A 357 -14.45 12.46 -11.98
C ALA A 357 -15.48 11.55 -12.64
N GLN A 358 -16.76 11.90 -12.57
CA GLN A 358 -17.82 11.16 -13.25
C GLN A 358 -17.60 11.11 -14.77
N ALA A 359 -17.29 12.25 -15.40
CA ALA A 359 -17.03 12.33 -16.83
C ALA A 359 -15.79 11.50 -17.24
N ALA A 360 -14.75 11.48 -16.40
CA ALA A 360 -13.56 10.65 -16.62
C ALA A 360 -13.88 9.14 -16.61
N PHE A 361 -14.66 8.66 -15.63
CA PHE A 361 -15.09 7.26 -15.60
C PHE A 361 -15.99 6.88 -16.78
N GLN A 362 -16.87 7.80 -17.23
CA GLN A 362 -17.68 7.60 -18.43
C GLN A 362 -16.82 7.48 -19.69
N ALA A 363 -15.79 8.33 -19.82
CA ALA A 363 -14.83 8.28 -20.92
C ALA A 363 -14.02 6.98 -20.91
N LEU A 364 -13.52 6.56 -19.75
CA LEU A 364 -12.84 5.27 -19.56
C LEU A 364 -13.74 4.08 -19.96
N ALA A 365 -15.01 4.10 -19.55
CA ALA A 365 -15.99 3.09 -19.94
C ALA A 365 -16.26 3.08 -21.46
N ALA A 366 -16.38 4.25 -22.08
CA ALA A 366 -16.58 4.38 -23.53
C ALA A 366 -15.36 3.92 -24.36
N GLY A 367 -14.15 4.05 -23.80
CA GLY A 367 -12.92 3.52 -24.39
C GLY A 367 -12.91 1.99 -24.44
N GLY A 368 -13.48 1.33 -23.43
CA GLY A 368 -13.52 -0.13 -23.32
C GLY A 368 -12.13 -0.75 -23.38
N GLU A 369 -12.01 -1.94 -23.99
CA GLU A 369 -10.72 -2.64 -24.14
C GLU A 369 -9.71 -1.89 -25.02
N ARG A 370 -10.16 -0.92 -25.83
CA ARG A 370 -9.28 -0.10 -26.68
C ARG A 370 -8.55 0.99 -25.90
N LEU A 371 -8.98 1.28 -24.66
CA LEU A 371 -8.34 2.25 -23.79
C LEU A 371 -7.80 1.55 -22.54
N ARG A 372 -6.47 1.49 -22.45
CA ARG A 372 -5.83 1.05 -21.22
C ARG A 372 -5.99 2.08 -20.12
N TRP A 373 -5.97 1.63 -18.86
CA TRP A 373 -6.28 2.47 -17.70
C TRP A 373 -5.32 3.65 -17.55
N GLU A 374 -4.01 3.38 -17.47
CA GLU A 374 -3.00 4.38 -17.18
C GLU A 374 -2.77 5.38 -18.33
N PRO A 375 -2.77 4.98 -19.63
CA PRO A 375 -2.65 5.91 -20.73
C PRO A 375 -3.69 7.03 -20.76
N PHE A 376 -4.91 6.79 -20.25
CA PHE A 376 -5.88 7.87 -20.09
C PHE A 376 -5.35 9.02 -19.22
N PHE A 377 -4.86 8.71 -18.01
CA PHE A 377 -4.36 9.76 -17.12
C PHE A 377 -3.07 10.39 -17.64
N PHE A 378 -2.20 9.60 -18.27
CA PHE A 378 -0.97 10.08 -18.87
C PHE A 378 -1.21 11.05 -20.03
N ASP A 379 -2.07 10.70 -20.98
CA ASP A 379 -2.33 11.52 -22.17
C ASP A 379 -3.03 12.83 -21.81
N TRP A 380 -3.93 12.79 -20.82
CA TRP A 380 -4.71 13.93 -20.36
C TRP A 380 -4.07 14.71 -19.20
N PHE A 381 -2.84 14.37 -18.80
CA PHE A 381 -2.15 15.08 -17.73
C PHE A 381 -1.96 16.57 -18.06
N GLY A 382 -2.24 17.44 -17.08
CA GLY A 382 -2.25 18.89 -17.25
C GLY A 382 -3.52 19.42 -17.93
N GLY A 383 -4.48 18.57 -18.28
CA GLY A 383 -5.70 18.99 -18.97
C GLY A 383 -5.48 19.42 -20.43
N ASP A 384 -4.34 19.04 -21.04
CA ASP A 384 -3.98 19.46 -22.40
C ASP A 384 -4.69 18.59 -23.46
N GLU A 385 -5.86 19.05 -23.91
CA GLU A 385 -6.61 18.40 -24.99
C GLU A 385 -5.81 18.34 -26.30
N GLY A 386 -4.99 19.35 -26.60
CA GLY A 386 -4.18 19.37 -27.81
C GLY A 386 -3.17 18.24 -27.83
N ARG A 387 -2.47 18.03 -26.71
CA ARG A 387 -1.53 16.91 -26.53
C ARG A 387 -2.25 15.56 -26.62
N ALA A 388 -3.37 15.39 -25.91
CA ALA A 388 -4.10 14.13 -25.90
C ALA A 388 -4.61 13.76 -27.31
N LEU A 389 -5.18 14.72 -28.05
CA LEU A 389 -5.70 14.51 -29.40
C LEU A 389 -4.61 14.32 -30.47
N ALA A 390 -3.41 14.87 -30.26
CA ALA A 390 -2.26 14.65 -31.15
C ALA A 390 -1.52 13.33 -30.86
N GLY A 391 -1.79 12.69 -29.71
CA GLY A 391 -1.12 11.48 -29.25
C GLY A 391 -1.61 10.19 -29.91
N VAL A 392 -1.04 9.07 -29.45
CA VAL A 392 -1.28 7.70 -29.98
C VAL A 392 -2.78 7.33 -29.99
N ARG A 393 -3.55 7.83 -29.02
CA ARG A 393 -4.98 7.54 -28.83
C ARG A 393 -5.89 8.68 -29.28
N GLY A 394 -5.38 9.66 -30.02
CA GLY A 394 -6.12 10.85 -30.44
C GLY A 394 -7.45 10.55 -31.14
N ASP A 395 -7.46 9.60 -32.07
CA ASP A 395 -8.67 9.19 -32.80
C ASP A 395 -9.76 8.64 -31.86
N LEU A 396 -9.37 7.90 -30.82
CA LEU A 396 -10.30 7.39 -29.82
C LEU A 396 -10.89 8.53 -28.99
N TYR A 397 -10.04 9.45 -28.56
CA TYR A 397 -10.39 10.62 -27.76
C TYR A 397 -11.23 11.66 -28.49
N ALA A 398 -11.15 11.71 -29.83
CA ALA A 398 -11.99 12.56 -30.65
C ALA A 398 -13.46 12.07 -30.71
N GLY A 399 -13.73 10.81 -30.37
CA GLY A 399 -15.05 10.20 -30.42
C GLY A 399 -16.08 10.81 -29.45
N GLU A 400 -17.36 10.57 -29.73
CA GLU A 400 -18.48 11.12 -28.94
C GLU A 400 -18.46 10.69 -27.47
N GLY A 401 -17.96 9.48 -27.18
CA GLY A 401 -17.83 8.96 -25.80
C GLY A 401 -16.93 9.79 -24.88
N PHE A 402 -16.07 10.64 -25.45
CA PHE A 402 -15.18 11.54 -24.70
C PHE A 402 -15.67 12.99 -24.69
N ALA A 403 -16.74 13.33 -25.42
CA ALA A 403 -17.18 14.71 -25.60
C ALA A 403 -17.53 15.41 -24.26
N ALA A 404 -18.23 14.72 -23.37
CA ALA A 404 -18.57 15.24 -22.04
C ALA A 404 -17.31 15.50 -21.21
N PHE A 405 -16.38 14.53 -21.18
CA PHE A 405 -15.10 14.68 -20.47
C PHE A 405 -14.28 15.86 -20.99
N ARG A 406 -14.11 15.98 -22.31
CA ARG A 406 -13.41 17.11 -22.93
C ARG A 406 -14.07 18.45 -22.60
N GLN A 407 -15.39 18.51 -22.65
CA GLN A 407 -16.12 19.73 -22.32
C GLN A 407 -15.94 20.15 -20.86
N THR A 408 -15.99 19.20 -19.92
CA THR A 408 -15.78 19.46 -18.50
C THR A 408 -14.34 19.87 -18.22
N LEU A 409 -13.37 19.17 -18.80
CA LEU A 409 -11.94 19.39 -18.56
C LEU A 409 -11.46 20.76 -19.06
N LYS A 410 -12.02 21.31 -20.15
CA LYS A 410 -11.66 22.64 -20.68
C LYS A 410 -11.70 23.78 -19.67
N ALA A 411 -12.52 23.64 -18.63
CA ALA A 411 -12.68 24.68 -17.63
C ALA A 411 -11.62 24.61 -16.51
N TYR A 412 -10.73 23.60 -16.53
CA TYR A 412 -9.69 23.37 -15.55
C TYR A 412 -8.34 23.91 -16.03
N ALA A 413 -7.56 24.49 -15.10
CA ALA A 413 -6.19 24.91 -15.32
C ALA A 413 -5.21 23.77 -14.95
N PRO A 414 -4.05 23.65 -15.64
CA PRO A 414 -2.99 22.74 -15.23
C PRO A 414 -2.46 23.14 -13.85
N ALA A 415 -2.28 22.18 -12.95
CA ALA A 415 -1.69 22.42 -11.63
C ALA A 415 -0.16 22.61 -11.69
N ARG A 416 0.50 21.95 -12.66
CA ARG A 416 1.95 22.02 -12.93
C ARG A 416 2.22 21.92 -14.42
N PRO A 417 2.01 23.01 -15.18
CA PRO A 417 2.25 23.01 -16.61
C PRO A 417 3.71 22.68 -16.96
N GLU A 418 4.66 23.03 -16.09
CA GLU A 418 6.09 22.77 -16.27
C GLU A 418 6.43 21.27 -16.26
N ALA A 419 5.63 20.44 -15.59
CA ALA A 419 5.87 19.00 -15.52
C ALA A 419 5.80 18.33 -16.90
N LEU A 420 5.01 18.87 -17.83
CA LEU A 420 4.91 18.34 -19.20
C LEU A 420 6.23 18.45 -19.98
N ALA A 421 7.18 19.29 -19.55
CA ALA A 421 8.51 19.35 -20.17
C ALA A 421 9.43 18.17 -19.77
N ASP A 422 9.05 17.38 -18.76
CA ASP A 422 9.81 16.20 -18.35
C ASP A 422 9.83 15.16 -19.49
N PRO A 423 10.99 14.51 -19.77
CA PRO A 423 11.09 13.48 -20.79
C PRO A 423 10.06 12.34 -20.65
N TYR A 424 9.57 12.06 -19.45
CA TYR A 424 8.51 11.09 -19.21
C TYR A 424 7.24 11.41 -20.01
N PHE A 425 6.76 12.67 -19.99
CA PHE A 425 5.55 13.07 -20.72
C PHE A 425 5.77 13.26 -22.22
N GLN A 426 7.02 13.25 -22.66
CA GLN A 426 7.41 13.26 -24.08
C GLN A 426 7.47 11.85 -24.69
N ALA A 427 7.41 10.80 -23.86
CA ALA A 427 7.30 9.42 -24.33
C ALA A 427 5.88 9.15 -24.90
N PRO A 428 5.75 8.19 -25.84
CA PRO A 428 4.45 7.85 -26.44
C PRO A 428 3.52 7.07 -25.50
N GLU A 429 4.08 6.43 -24.45
CA GLU A 429 3.34 5.58 -23.53
C GLU A 429 3.83 5.81 -22.08
N PRO A 430 2.94 5.68 -21.09
CA PRO A 430 3.31 5.76 -19.68
C PRO A 430 4.04 4.50 -19.19
N GLN A 431 4.54 4.57 -17.96
CA GLN A 431 4.87 3.36 -17.21
C GLN A 431 3.60 2.69 -16.69
N GLU A 432 3.49 1.38 -16.91
CA GLU A 432 2.41 0.55 -16.39
C GLU A 432 2.96 -0.57 -15.50
N LEU A 433 2.10 -1.38 -14.88
CA LEU A 433 2.52 -2.61 -14.21
C LEU A 433 1.45 -3.69 -14.33
N ILE A 434 0.93 -3.85 -15.56
CA ILE A 434 -0.08 -4.86 -15.89
C ILE A 434 0.51 -6.28 -15.74
N HIS A 435 -0.36 -7.29 -15.64
CA HIS A 435 0.06 -8.64 -15.28
C HIS A 435 1.18 -9.21 -16.17
N GLN A 436 1.03 -9.08 -17.49
CA GLN A 436 1.97 -9.63 -18.45
C GLN A 436 3.37 -9.02 -18.30
N GLU A 437 3.47 -7.73 -17.99
CA GLU A 437 4.76 -7.06 -17.77
C GLU A 437 5.47 -7.61 -16.53
N ASN A 438 4.76 -7.80 -15.42
CA ASN A 438 5.32 -8.44 -14.23
C ASN A 438 5.84 -9.84 -14.53
N GLU A 439 5.09 -10.64 -15.30
CA GLU A 439 5.50 -12.01 -15.64
C GLU A 439 6.71 -12.04 -16.57
N MET A 440 6.84 -11.09 -17.51
CA MET A 440 8.02 -10.98 -18.36
C MET A 440 9.28 -10.57 -17.58
N ILE A 441 9.14 -9.63 -16.64
CA ILE A 441 10.24 -9.24 -15.73
C ILE A 441 10.63 -10.44 -14.87
N TRP A 442 9.67 -11.13 -14.28
CA TRP A 442 9.93 -12.31 -13.46
C TRP A 442 10.58 -13.43 -14.27
N ALA A 443 10.08 -13.74 -15.47
CA ALA A 443 10.65 -14.79 -16.32
C ALA A 443 12.13 -14.54 -16.65
N SER A 444 12.53 -13.27 -16.80
CA SER A 444 13.95 -12.91 -17.02
C SER A 444 14.83 -13.24 -15.81
N ILE A 445 14.31 -13.10 -14.59
CA ILE A 445 15.01 -13.42 -13.34
C ILE A 445 15.00 -14.93 -13.09
N ASP A 446 13.85 -15.58 -13.27
CA ASP A 446 13.65 -16.98 -12.93
C ASP A 446 14.42 -17.92 -13.87
N LEU A 447 14.34 -17.66 -15.18
CA LEU A 447 14.92 -18.54 -16.21
C LEU A 447 16.39 -18.23 -16.49
N ASP A 448 16.79 -16.96 -16.44
CA ASP A 448 18.11 -16.51 -16.90
C ASP A 448 18.93 -15.80 -15.81
N ASP A 449 18.40 -15.60 -14.59
CA ASP A 449 18.97 -14.74 -13.53
C ASP A 449 19.36 -13.33 -14.03
N ARG A 450 18.61 -12.80 -15.00
CA ARG A 450 18.81 -11.45 -15.56
C ARG A 450 17.96 -10.42 -14.84
N TRP A 451 18.61 -9.60 -14.01
CA TRP A 451 17.97 -8.56 -13.19
C TRP A 451 17.78 -7.21 -13.90
N GLY A 452 18.46 -6.99 -15.03
CA GLY A 452 18.38 -5.73 -15.78
C GLY A 452 16.96 -5.23 -16.10
N PRO A 453 16.01 -6.09 -16.54
CA PRO A 453 14.61 -5.67 -16.76
C PRO A 453 13.92 -5.16 -15.49
N PHE A 454 14.20 -5.76 -14.32
CA PHE A 454 13.64 -5.32 -13.05
C PHE A 454 14.21 -3.97 -12.62
N GLU A 455 15.53 -3.80 -12.71
CA GLU A 455 16.22 -2.54 -12.39
C GLU A 455 15.77 -1.40 -13.32
N ALA A 456 15.71 -1.67 -14.63
CA ALA A 456 15.22 -0.72 -15.61
C ALA A 456 13.77 -0.31 -15.34
N LYS A 457 12.92 -1.27 -14.94
CA LYS A 457 11.53 -0.97 -14.60
C LYS A 457 11.43 -0.08 -13.36
N LEU A 458 12.19 -0.35 -12.32
CA LEU A 458 12.22 0.50 -11.12
C LEU A 458 12.71 1.91 -11.43
N ALA A 459 13.76 2.06 -12.24
CA ALA A 459 14.25 3.36 -12.68
C ALA A 459 13.19 4.14 -13.47
N ALA A 460 12.46 3.46 -14.37
CA ALA A 460 11.39 4.08 -15.14
C ALA A 460 10.20 4.50 -14.26
N ILE A 461 9.83 3.68 -13.26
CA ILE A 461 8.80 4.04 -12.27
C ILE A 461 9.24 5.23 -11.43
N GLU A 462 10.52 5.31 -11.04
CA GLU A 462 11.05 6.47 -10.29
C GLU A 462 11.03 7.74 -11.15
N GLN A 463 11.36 7.66 -12.44
CA GLN A 463 11.20 8.78 -13.36
C GLN A 463 9.73 9.22 -13.44
N ALA A 464 8.80 8.27 -13.57
CA ALA A 464 7.36 8.56 -13.56
C ALA A 464 6.93 9.22 -12.24
N ARG A 465 7.40 8.75 -11.08
CA ARG A 465 7.12 9.34 -9.76
C ARG A 465 7.58 10.80 -9.69
N GLN A 466 8.77 11.10 -10.20
CA GLN A 466 9.32 12.45 -10.22
C GLN A 466 8.52 13.37 -11.15
N ALA A 467 8.25 12.92 -12.38
CA ALA A 467 7.50 13.68 -13.38
C ALA A 467 6.05 13.93 -12.95
N TYR A 468 5.37 12.89 -12.46
CA TYR A 468 4.03 13.01 -11.91
C TYR A 468 4.02 13.82 -10.62
N GLY A 469 5.07 13.76 -9.79
CA GLY A 469 5.21 14.47 -8.52
C GLY A 469 3.95 14.43 -7.65
N LEU A 470 3.29 13.27 -7.56
CA LEU A 470 2.03 13.10 -6.85
C LEU A 470 2.19 12.80 -5.37
N SER A 471 3.42 12.59 -4.90
CA SER A 471 3.72 12.43 -3.47
C SER A 471 3.33 13.70 -2.71
N ASP A 472 2.62 13.53 -1.59
CA ASP A 472 2.19 14.62 -0.70
C ASP A 472 3.33 15.17 0.16
#